data_AF-A0A5D0VZA0-F1
#
_entry.id   AF-A0A5D0VZA0-F1
#
_cell.length_a   1.000
_cell.length_b   1.000
_cell.length_c   1.000
_cell.angle_alpha   90.00
_cell.angle_beta   90.00
_cell.angle_gamma   90.00
#
_symmetry.space_group_name_H-M   'P 1'
#
loop_
_entity.id
_entity.type
_entity.pdbx_description
1 polymer ?
#
loop_
_entity_poly.entity_id
_entity_poly.type
_entity_poly.pdbx_seq_one_letter_code
_entity_poly.pdbx_strand_id
1 'polypeptide(L)' 'MDGRGRCMDNIFIERLWRSLKQEAVYLEGLTDGFTAHGVIRDWMTFYNTERPHSALEHKSPKEAYWADRNMKLAA' A
#
# COMPACT_ATOMS: atom_id res chain seq x y z
N MET A 1 6.10 -13.13 -22.19
CA MET A 1 5.34 -12.16 -21.39
C MET A 1 4.50 -11.34 -22.34
N ASP A 2 3.21 -11.63 -22.46
CA ASP A 2 2.29 -10.86 -23.33
C ASP A 2 1.90 -9.57 -22.59
N GLY A 3 2.46 -8.46 -23.05
CA GLY A 3 2.46 -7.15 -22.39
C GLY A 3 1.24 -6.27 -22.69
N ARG A 4 0.11 -6.85 -23.12
CA ARG A 4 -1.07 -6.09 -23.53
C ARG A 4 -2.06 -5.99 -22.36
N GLY A 5 -2.01 -4.87 -21.63
CA GLY A 5 -3.07 -4.47 -20.68
C GLY A 5 -2.74 -4.47 -19.19
N ARG A 6 -1.56 -4.96 -18.76
CA ARG A 6 -1.16 -5.01 -17.34
C ARG A 6 -0.24 -3.88 -16.88
N CYS A 7 0.14 -2.96 -17.77
CA CYS A 7 1.07 -1.88 -17.46
C CYS A 7 0.56 -1.01 -16.29
N MET A 8 -0.74 -0.68 -16.26
CA MET A 8 -1.31 0.15 -15.20
C MET A 8 -1.25 -0.54 -13.83
N ASP A 9 -1.67 -1.81 -13.76
CA ASP A 9 -1.59 -2.62 -12.53
C ASP A 9 -0.14 -2.76 -12.05
N ASN A 10 0.79 -3.00 -12.99
CA ASN A 10 2.21 -3.11 -12.69
C ASN A 10 2.78 -1.80 -12.13
N ILE A 11 2.43 -0.65 -12.71
CA ILE A 11 2.91 0.66 -12.25
C ILE A 11 2.49 0.93 -10.79
N PHE A 12 1.25 0.60 -10.41
CA PHE A 12 0.80 0.80 -9.03
C PHE A 12 1.53 -0.12 -8.05
N ILE A 13 1.68 -1.39 -8.40
CA ILE A 13 2.41 -2.38 -7.59
C ILE A 13 3.88 -1.99 -7.48
N GLU A 14 4.53 -1.57 -8.56
CA GLU A 14 5.92 -1.11 -8.58
C GLU A 14 6.12 0.12 -7.69
N ARG A 15 5.20 1.09 -7.75
CA ARG A 15 5.25 2.29 -6.91
C ARG A 15 5.12 1.95 -5.43
N LEU A 16 4.20 1.04 -5.08
CA LEU A 16 4.04 0.52 -3.72
C LEU A 16 5.35 -0.09 -3.21
N TRP A 17 5.94 -1.02 -3.96
CA TRP A 17 7.18 -1.71 -3.58
C TRP A 17 8.38 -0.77 -3.48
N ARG A 18 8.47 0.24 -4.34
CA ARG A 18 9.51 1.27 -4.24
C ARG A 18 9.39 2.03 -2.92
N SER A 19 8.18 2.44 -2.57
CA SER A 19 7.88 3.15 -1.32
C SER A 19 8.23 2.29 -0.09
N LEU A 20 7.74 1.05 -0.04
CA LEU A 20 8.03 0.12 1.07
C LEU A 20 9.54 -0.08 1.27
N LYS A 21 10.28 -0.26 0.17
CA LYS A 21 11.73 -0.49 0.27
C LYS A 21 12.47 0.71 0.86
N GLN A 22 12.17 1.90 0.36
CA GLN A 22 12.85 3.13 0.78
C GLN A 22 12.46 3.57 2.19
N GLU A 23 11.19 3.42 2.55
CA GLU A 23 10.61 3.99 3.77
C GLU A 23 10.66 3.01 4.96
N ALA A 24 10.91 1.71 4.73
CA ALA A 24 10.96 0.72 5.81
C ALA A 24 12.13 -0.26 5.66
N VAL A 25 12.17 -1.02 4.56
CA VAL A 25 13.11 -2.16 4.40
C VAL A 25 14.57 -1.74 4.42
N TYR A 26 14.92 -0.58 3.85
CA TYR A 26 16.30 -0.09 3.85
C TYR A 26 16.68 0.70 5.10
N LEU A 27 15.70 1.12 5.91
CA LEU A 27 15.95 1.80 7.18
C LEU A 27 16.17 0.79 8.31
N GLU A 28 15.39 -0.28 8.29
CA GLU A 28 15.53 -1.39 9.21
C GLU A 28 16.61 -2.33 8.66
N GLY A 29 17.72 -2.50 9.37
CA GLY A 29 18.75 -3.48 9.03
C GLY A 29 18.22 -4.91 9.21
N LEU A 30 17.35 -5.36 8.30
CA LEU A 30 16.63 -6.63 8.39
C LEU A 30 17.61 -7.81 8.43
N THR A 31 17.92 -8.25 9.64
CA THR A 31 18.79 -9.40 9.91
C THR A 31 18.03 -10.71 10.05
N ASP A 32 16.71 -10.63 10.26
CA ASP A 32 15.85 -11.78 10.50
C ASP A 32 14.47 -11.62 9.82
N GLY A 33 13.89 -12.76 9.42
CA GLY A 33 12.61 -12.83 8.72
C GLY A 33 11.40 -12.40 9.56
N PHE A 34 11.44 -12.60 10.89
CA PHE A 34 10.37 -12.13 11.77
C PHE A 34 10.39 -10.61 11.89
N THR A 35 11.58 -10.00 11.99
CA THR A 35 11.73 -8.55 11.93
C THR A 35 11.21 -8.00 10.61
N ALA A 36 11.61 -8.62 9.49
CA ALA A 36 11.12 -8.22 8.17
C ALA A 36 9.59 -8.28 8.07
N HIS A 37 8.97 -9.35 8.55
CA HIS A 37 7.52 -9.47 8.57
C HIS A 37 6.85 -8.40 9.45
N GLY A 38 7.41 -8.11 10.63
CA GLY A 38 6.92 -7.07 11.52
C GLY A 38 6.95 -5.69 10.87
N VAL A 39 8.08 -5.33 10.29
CA VAL A 39 8.31 -4.05 9.59
C VAL A 39 7.37 -3.89 8.40
N ILE A 40 7.24 -4.94 7.56
CA ILE A 40 6.35 -4.90 6.40
C ILE A 40 4.89 -4.78 6.85
N ARG A 41 4.47 -5.52 7.88
CA ARG A 41 3.10 -5.44 8.42
C ARG A 41 2.78 -4.05 8.95
N ASP A 42 3.70 -3.47 9.71
CA ASP A 42 3.52 -2.14 10.29
C ASP A 42 3.40 -1.09 9.18
N TRP A 43 4.34 -1.12 8.23
CA TRP A 43 4.33 -0.22 7.08
C TRP A 43 3.08 -0.37 6.21
N MET A 44 2.63 -1.61 5.96
CA MET A 44 1.38 -1.86 5.24
C MET A 44 0.15 -1.34 5.97
N THR A 45 0.15 -1.40 7.31
CA THR A 45 -0.93 -0.82 8.12
C THR A 45 -0.96 0.69 7.92
N PHE A 46 0.16 1.37 8.17
CA PHE A 46 0.31 2.81 7.93
C PHE A 46 -0.11 3.21 6.51
N TYR A 47 0.37 2.50 5.48
CA TYR A 47 0.06 2.79 4.07
C TYR A 47 -1.44 2.74 3.78
N ASN A 48 -2.17 1.80 4.39
CA ASN A 48 -3.59 1.56 4.14
C ASN A 48 -4.51 2.40 5.03
N THR A 49 -4.10 2.77 6.24
CA THR A 49 -4.98 3.41 7.22
C THR A 49 -4.70 4.88 7.47
N GLU A 50 -3.48 5.33 7.23
CA GLU A 50 -3.04 6.67 7.66
C GLU A 50 -2.44 7.49 6.51
N ARG A 51 -1.75 6.85 5.57
CA ARG A 51 -1.06 7.57 4.49
C ARG A 51 -2.06 8.26 3.55
N PRO A 52 -2.03 9.60 3.40
CA PRO A 52 -2.87 10.29 2.42
C PRO A 52 -2.30 10.11 1.01
N HIS A 53 -3.16 9.80 0.04
CA HIS A 53 -2.76 9.63 -1.36
C HIS A 53 -3.38 10.71 -2.23
N SER A 54 -2.56 11.47 -2.98
CA SER A 54 -3.07 12.52 -3.87
C SER A 54 -4.03 11.99 -4.95
N ALA A 55 -3.84 10.74 -5.40
CA ALA A 55 -4.74 10.08 -6.33
C ALA A 55 -6.12 9.74 -5.72
N LEU A 56 -6.25 9.77 -4.38
CA LEU A 56 -7.45 9.49 -3.62
C LEU A 56 -7.95 10.75 -2.89
N GLU A 57 -7.75 11.94 -3.46
CA GLU A 57 -8.14 13.22 -2.83
C GLU A 57 -7.57 13.40 -1.42
N HIS A 58 -6.32 12.97 -1.21
CA HIS A 58 -5.62 12.98 0.09
C HIS A 58 -6.26 12.09 1.17
N LYS A 59 -7.12 11.15 0.79
CA LYS A 59 -7.65 10.11 1.69
C LYS A 59 -6.71 8.92 1.75
N SER A 60 -6.77 8.17 2.85
CA SER A 60 -6.16 6.85 2.94
C SER A 60 -6.94 5.81 2.10
N PRO A 61 -6.31 4.68 1.73
CA PRO A 61 -7.01 3.61 1.01
C PRO A 61 -8.22 3.07 1.79
N LYS A 62 -8.11 2.99 3.12
CA LYS A 62 -9.21 2.62 4.00
C LYS A 62 -10.39 3.59 3.86
N GLU A 63 -10.13 4.90 3.91
CA GLU A 63 -11.18 5.90 3.76
C GLU A 63 -11.81 5.89 2.37
N ALA A 64 -11.00 5.77 1.31
CA ALA A 64 -11.48 5.80 -0.06
C ALA A 64 -12.33 4.56 -0.43
N TYR A 65 -11.92 3.36 0.00
CA TYR A 65 -12.51 2.11 -0.48
C TYR A 65 -13.36 1.36 0.55
N TRP A 66 -13.07 1.48 1.86
CA TRP A 66 -13.85 0.79 2.89
C TRP A 66 -15.01 1.62 3.43
N ALA A 67 -14.87 2.95 3.52
CA ALA A 67 -16.01 3.81 3.90
C ALA A 67 -17.11 3.78 2.82
N ASP A 68 -16.72 3.86 1.54
CA ASP A 68 -17.63 3.74 0.39
C ASP A 68 -18.35 2.38 0.36
N ARG A 69 -17.67 1.29 0.73
CA ARG A 69 -18.28 -0.05 0.77
C ARG A 69 -19.36 -0.17 1.85
N ASN A 70 -19.13 0.38 3.04
CA ASN A 70 -20.13 0.38 4.12
C ASN A 70 -21.34 1.26 3.77
N MET A 71 -21.12 2.38 3.08
CA MET A 71 -22.21 3.24 2.62
C MET A 71 -23.04 2.59 1.52
N LYS A 72 -22.42 1.83 0.61
CA LYS A 72 -23.10 1.05 -0.44
C LYS A 72 -23.84 -0.19 0.07
N LEU A 73 -23.44 -0.76 1.21
CA LEU A 73 -24.14 -1.89 1.84
C LEU A 73 -25.33 -1.47 2.72
N ALA A 74 -25.39 -0.18 3.09
CA ALA A 74 -26.44 0.37 3.94
C ALA A 74 -27.58 1.08 3.16
N ALA A 75 -27.54 1.06 1.82
CA ALA A 75 -28.54 1.61 0.90
C ALA A 75 -29.21 0.48 0.11
#